data_AF-A0A936NUF8-F1
#
_entry.id   AF-A0A936NUF8-F1
#
_cell.length_a   1.000
_cell.length_b   1.000
_cell.length_c   1.000
_cell.angle_alpha   90.00
_cell.angle_beta   90.00
_cell.angle_gamma   90.00
#
_symmetry.space_group_name_H-M   'P 1'
#
loop_
_entity.id
_entity.type
_entity.pdbx_description
1 polymer ?
#
loop_
_entity_poly.entity_id
_entity_poly.type
_entity_poly.pdbx_seq_one_letter_code
_entity_poly.pdbx_strand_id
1 'polypeptide(L)'
;MKQLISGCAIGLSLIAALFVTLGTSQATVNSPAAITFSKDVAPIIQKNCQGCHRPGEVAPMSFMSYKDVRPWVKSIREKVLTREMPPWFADPRHGEFSNDCRLPQKDIDTIVAWIDGGVKEGNPADMPPNPKFTPGWQIGNPDVVLTMTEEFSVPAEGEVPYKYFAVPTNFTEDKYVQFAEIRQGNRELVHHIIVDVKYPEHGDLPKAGEIKPNALQAARSRNSSGDRPADSDGRLVGWAPGEAPLILRPGQAKLVRKGSVLIFQVHYTTNGKAGTDRSSVGLIFSKHPVEKRVITAGAVGRNLAIPPG
;
A
#
# COMPACT_ATOMS: atom_id res chain seq x y z
N MET A 1 104.43 -3.36 -5.44
CA MET A 1 105.36 -3.32 -6.58
C MET A 1 105.21 -4.63 -7.33
N LYS A 2 104.73 -4.58 -8.59
CA LYS A 2 104.85 -5.59 -9.68
C LYS A 2 104.37 -7.05 -9.42
N GLN A 3 103.28 -7.49 -10.06
CA GLN A 3 103.24 -8.41 -11.24
C GLN A 3 103.39 -9.91 -10.85
N LEU A 4 102.80 -10.96 -11.45
CA LEU A 4 101.99 -11.22 -12.66
C LEU A 4 101.60 -12.73 -12.65
N ILE A 5 100.45 -13.06 -13.27
CA ILE A 5 100.15 -14.24 -14.16
C ILE A 5 99.74 -15.63 -13.60
N SER A 6 98.74 -16.17 -14.34
CA SER A 6 98.30 -17.57 -14.59
C SER A 6 97.42 -18.24 -13.52
N GLY A 7 96.20 -18.70 -13.78
CA GLY A 7 95.56 -19.10 -15.05
C GLY A 7 95.41 -20.63 -15.08
N CYS A 8 94.24 -21.15 -14.71
CA CYS A 8 93.76 -22.47 -15.14
C CYS A 8 92.24 -22.56 -14.91
N ALA A 9 91.46 -22.53 -16.00
CA ALA A 9 90.02 -22.73 -15.99
C ALA A 9 89.73 -24.20 -16.36
N ILE A 10 89.09 -24.94 -15.47
CA ILE A 10 88.52 -26.26 -15.74
C ILE A 10 87.01 -26.09 -15.70
N GLY A 11 86.37 -26.42 -16.83
CA GLY A 11 84.93 -26.30 -17.03
C GLY A 11 84.13 -27.30 -16.20
N LEU A 12 82.98 -26.83 -15.71
CA LEU A 12 81.92 -27.66 -15.16
C LEU A 12 80.67 -27.44 -16.02
N SER A 13 80.24 -28.49 -16.72
CA SER A 13 78.98 -28.51 -17.46
C SER A 13 77.79 -28.34 -16.50
N LEU A 14 77.07 -27.23 -16.62
CA LEU A 14 75.80 -26.99 -15.95
C LEU A 14 74.67 -27.58 -16.79
N ILE A 15 74.03 -28.63 -16.28
CA ILE A 15 72.75 -29.14 -16.77
C ILE A 15 71.67 -28.14 -16.36
N ALA A 16 71.13 -27.40 -17.31
CA ALA A 16 70.00 -26.50 -17.09
C ALA A 16 68.70 -27.31 -16.94
N ALA A 17 68.23 -27.47 -15.71
CA ALA A 17 66.89 -27.98 -15.43
C ALA A 17 65.87 -26.86 -15.72
N LEU A 18 65.14 -27.00 -16.83
CA LEU A 18 64.08 -26.09 -17.24
C LEU A 18 62.84 -26.33 -16.35
N PHE A 19 62.70 -25.58 -15.26
CA PHE A 19 61.45 -25.53 -14.49
C PHE A 19 60.41 -24.74 -15.29
N VAL A 20 59.48 -25.45 -15.93
CA VAL A 20 58.27 -24.85 -16.51
C VAL A 20 57.35 -24.48 -15.34
N THR A 21 57.32 -23.20 -14.97
CA THR A 21 56.32 -22.66 -14.06
C THR A 21 55.00 -22.61 -14.81
N LEU A 22 54.10 -23.58 -14.56
CA LEU A 22 52.69 -23.44 -14.91
C LEU A 22 52.13 -22.26 -14.09
N GLY A 23 52.07 -21.09 -14.71
CA GLY A 23 51.33 -19.95 -14.18
C GLY A 23 49.85 -20.32 -14.12
N THR A 24 49.36 -20.65 -12.93
CA THR A 24 47.93 -20.73 -12.68
C THR A 24 47.37 -19.32 -12.76
N SER A 25 46.81 -18.97 -13.91
CA SER A 25 45.95 -17.79 -14.02
C SER A 25 44.77 -18.00 -13.07
N GLN A 26 44.84 -17.39 -11.88
CA GLN A 26 43.66 -17.23 -11.05
C GLN A 26 42.72 -16.33 -11.84
N ALA A 27 41.70 -16.94 -12.46
CA ALA A 27 40.54 -16.20 -12.90
C ALA A 27 40.00 -15.50 -11.66
N THR A 28 40.10 -14.17 -11.64
CA THR A 28 39.36 -13.35 -10.70
C THR A 28 37.89 -13.63 -10.99
N VAL A 29 37.29 -14.51 -10.19
CA VAL A 29 35.85 -14.65 -10.14
C VAL A 29 35.36 -13.28 -9.69
N ASN A 30 34.85 -12.48 -10.63
CA ASN A 30 34.06 -11.32 -10.31
C ASN A 30 32.83 -11.86 -9.60
N SER A 31 32.93 -12.03 -8.28
CA SER A 31 31.77 -12.29 -7.44
C SER A 31 30.76 -11.19 -7.77
N PRO A 32 29.51 -11.55 -8.14
CA PRO A 32 28.50 -10.54 -8.38
C PRO A 32 28.48 -9.59 -7.18
N ALA A 33 28.48 -8.28 -7.46
CA ALA A 33 28.54 -7.26 -6.42
C ALA A 33 27.48 -7.57 -5.35
N ALA A 34 27.90 -7.59 -4.08
CA ALA A 34 27.00 -7.97 -3.00
C ALA A 34 25.81 -7.01 -2.95
N ILE A 35 24.60 -7.57 -2.86
CA ILE A 35 23.36 -6.79 -2.73
C ILE A 35 23.40 -6.01 -1.41
N THR A 36 23.05 -4.73 -1.46
CA THR A 36 23.04 -3.84 -0.30
C THR A 36 21.71 -3.14 -0.13
N PHE A 37 21.45 -2.65 1.08
CA PHE A 37 20.24 -1.90 1.35
C PHE A 37 20.21 -0.60 0.55
N SER A 38 21.24 0.23 0.68
CA SER A 38 21.29 1.57 0.11
C SER A 38 21.07 1.57 -1.41
N LYS A 39 21.72 0.64 -2.13
CA LYS A 39 21.68 0.61 -3.59
C LYS A 39 20.48 -0.17 -4.14
N ASP A 40 20.20 -1.34 -3.60
CA ASP A 40 19.34 -2.33 -4.26
C ASP A 40 17.97 -2.47 -3.59
N VAL A 41 17.90 -2.43 -2.26
CA VAL A 41 16.64 -2.68 -1.52
C VAL A 41 15.88 -1.40 -1.20
N ALA A 42 16.58 -0.31 -0.89
CA ALA A 42 15.97 0.97 -0.55
C ALA A 42 15.00 1.48 -1.64
N PRO A 43 15.32 1.41 -2.95
CA PRO A 43 14.36 1.78 -4.01
C PRO A 43 13.06 0.95 -3.97
N ILE A 44 13.17 -0.35 -3.65
CA ILE A 44 12.01 -1.26 -3.58
C ILE A 44 11.14 -0.90 -2.37
N ILE A 45 11.76 -0.68 -1.20
CA ILE A 45 11.06 -0.32 0.04
C ILE A 45 10.41 1.06 -0.08
N GLN A 46 11.11 2.05 -0.65
CA GLN A 46 10.59 3.40 -0.89
C GLN A 46 9.36 3.39 -1.78
N LYS A 47 9.39 2.62 -2.87
CA LYS A 47 8.30 2.55 -3.84
C LYS A 47 7.08 1.80 -3.31
N ASN A 48 7.30 0.65 -2.66
CA ASN A 48 6.22 -0.32 -2.41
C ASN A 48 5.77 -0.38 -0.93
N CYS A 49 6.59 0.11 0.01
CA CYS A 49 6.33 -0.06 1.44
C CYS A 49 6.14 1.26 2.17
N GLN A 50 6.93 2.30 1.87
CA GLN A 50 6.89 3.58 2.61
C GLN A 50 5.57 4.36 2.45
N GLY A 51 4.72 4.01 1.48
CA GLY A 51 3.37 4.56 1.41
C GLY A 51 2.55 4.31 2.68
N CYS A 52 2.69 3.11 3.27
CA CYS A 52 2.01 2.72 4.51
C CYS A 52 2.97 2.68 5.71
N HIS A 53 4.24 2.31 5.50
CA HIS A 53 5.27 2.17 6.52
C HIS A 53 6.07 3.46 6.72
N ARG A 54 5.38 4.52 7.13
CA ARG A 54 5.98 5.80 7.50
C ARG A 54 5.25 6.40 8.71
N PRO A 55 5.90 7.31 9.46
CA PRO A 55 5.25 7.95 10.61
C PRO A 55 3.91 8.58 10.26
N GLY A 56 2.91 8.33 11.10
CA GLY A 56 1.56 8.89 10.95
C GLY A 56 0.68 8.20 9.92
N GLU A 57 1.11 7.08 9.33
CA GLU A 57 0.30 6.21 8.47
C GLU A 57 -0.09 4.89 9.18
N VAL A 58 -0.82 4.02 8.48
CA VAL A 58 -1.50 2.86 9.06
C VAL A 58 -0.58 1.76 9.60
N ALA A 59 0.64 1.62 9.07
CA ALA A 59 1.51 0.55 9.53
C ALA A 59 2.18 0.92 10.87
N PRO A 60 2.26 -0.02 11.84
CA PRO A 60 2.76 0.27 13.19
C PRO A 60 4.28 0.46 13.26
N MET A 61 4.99 0.29 12.14
CA MET A 61 6.44 0.45 12.04
C MET A 61 6.83 1.28 10.81
N SER A 62 7.86 2.10 10.98
CA SER A 62 8.45 2.92 9.93
C SER A 62 9.47 2.13 9.11
N PHE A 63 9.54 2.37 7.79
CA PHE A 63 10.58 1.88 6.88
C PHE A 63 11.30 3.03 6.17
N MET A 64 11.43 4.17 6.85
CA MET A 64 12.04 5.39 6.31
C MET A 64 13.58 5.37 6.26
N SER A 65 14.24 4.42 6.93
CA SER A 65 15.70 4.30 6.93
C SER A 65 16.15 2.85 7.10
N TYR A 66 17.43 2.55 6.81
CA TYR A 66 18.01 1.22 7.08
C TYR A 66 17.82 0.79 8.53
N LYS A 67 18.06 1.72 9.47
CA LYS A 67 17.93 1.46 10.92
C LYS A 67 16.50 1.10 11.30
N ASP A 68 15.50 1.70 10.64
CA ASP A 68 14.10 1.41 10.89
C ASP A 68 13.67 0.06 10.27
N VAL A 69 14.20 -0.29 9.10
CA VAL A 69 13.89 -1.54 8.39
C VAL A 69 14.56 -2.76 9.03
N ARG A 70 15.81 -2.63 9.47
CA ARG A 70 16.66 -3.73 9.93
C ARG A 70 16.01 -4.64 11.00
N PRO A 71 15.29 -4.15 12.02
CA PRO A 71 14.64 -5.00 13.02
C PRO A 71 13.57 -5.93 12.44
N TRP A 72 12.97 -5.56 11.30
CA TRP A 72 11.81 -6.23 10.72
C TRP A 72 12.15 -7.20 9.59
N VAL A 73 13.43 -7.39 9.26
CA VAL A 73 13.85 -8.17 8.08
C VAL A 73 13.30 -9.59 8.04
N LYS A 74 13.17 -10.26 9.19
CA LYS A 74 12.55 -11.60 9.25
C LYS A 74 11.08 -11.56 8.83
N SER A 75 10.32 -10.61 9.37
CA SER A 75 8.91 -10.40 9.02
C SER A 75 8.75 -9.95 7.57
N ILE A 76 9.60 -9.04 7.10
CA ILE A 76 9.60 -8.58 5.70
C ILE A 76 9.82 -9.80 4.78
N ARG A 77 10.84 -10.62 5.03
CA ARG A 77 11.13 -11.84 4.25
C ARG A 77 9.91 -12.73 4.15
N GLU A 78 9.29 -13.04 5.29
CA GLU A 78 8.09 -13.88 5.34
C GLU A 78 6.95 -13.28 4.51
N LYS A 79 6.60 -12.02 4.75
CA LYS A 79 5.44 -11.37 4.13
C LYS A 79 5.58 -11.12 2.64
N VAL A 80 6.80 -10.89 2.14
CA VAL A 80 7.03 -10.79 0.69
C VAL A 80 7.03 -12.16 0.02
N LEU A 81 7.53 -13.20 0.70
CA LEU A 81 7.51 -14.58 0.17
C LEU A 81 6.10 -15.17 0.13
N THR A 82 5.28 -14.92 1.16
CA THR A 82 3.88 -15.35 1.18
C THR A 82 2.96 -14.43 0.36
N ARG A 83 3.51 -13.36 -0.24
CA ARG A 83 2.77 -12.34 -1.00
C ARG A 83 1.64 -11.68 -0.22
N GLU A 84 1.75 -11.67 1.11
CA GLU A 84 0.85 -10.90 1.98
C GLU A 84 1.12 -9.40 1.89
N MET A 85 2.36 -9.01 1.56
CA MET A 85 2.77 -7.62 1.42
C MET A 85 3.43 -7.33 0.05
N PRO A 86 3.07 -6.21 -0.60
CA PRO A 86 1.92 -5.35 -0.32
C PRO A 86 0.58 -6.10 -0.42
N PRO A 87 -0.45 -5.74 0.37
CA PRO A 87 -1.72 -6.46 0.36
C PRO A 87 -2.39 -6.40 -1.01
N TRP A 88 -2.58 -7.57 -1.63
CA TRP A 88 -3.23 -7.71 -2.92
C TRP A 88 -3.93 -9.06 -3.05
N PHE A 89 -5.25 -9.03 -3.22
CA PHE A 89 -6.08 -10.23 -3.18
C PHE A 89 -6.48 -10.76 -4.57
N ALA A 90 -6.22 -10.01 -5.65
CA ALA A 90 -6.60 -10.45 -6.99
C ALA A 90 -5.59 -11.47 -7.51
N ASP A 91 -6.10 -12.61 -7.99
CA ASP A 91 -5.27 -13.65 -8.59
C ASP A 91 -4.78 -13.20 -9.99
N PRO A 92 -3.45 -13.13 -10.21
CA PRO A 92 -2.90 -12.69 -11.50
C PRO A 92 -3.21 -13.59 -12.67
N ARG A 93 -3.65 -14.83 -12.43
CA ARG A 93 -4.08 -15.75 -13.50
C ARG A 93 -5.40 -15.31 -14.14
N HIS A 94 -6.13 -14.40 -13.51
CA HIS A 94 -7.50 -14.04 -13.88
C HIS A 94 -7.69 -12.58 -14.26
N GLY A 95 -6.61 -11.82 -14.53
CA GLY A 95 -6.69 -10.49 -15.11
C GLY A 95 -5.50 -9.59 -14.77
N GLU A 96 -5.45 -8.46 -15.46
CA GLU A 96 -4.51 -7.38 -15.19
C GLU A 96 -5.28 -6.16 -14.69
N PHE A 97 -4.79 -5.56 -13.60
CA PHE A 97 -5.47 -4.47 -12.92
C PHE A 97 -4.57 -3.23 -12.93
N SER A 98 -5.14 -2.07 -13.26
CA SER A 98 -4.38 -0.82 -13.35
C SER A 98 -3.77 -0.36 -12.01
N ASN A 99 -4.25 -0.90 -10.89
CA ASN A 99 -3.81 -0.59 -9.54
C ASN A 99 -3.08 -1.76 -8.86
N ASP A 100 -2.58 -2.72 -9.64
CA ASP A 100 -1.80 -3.85 -9.13
C ASP A 100 -0.56 -3.35 -8.36
N CYS A 101 -0.53 -3.64 -7.06
CA CYS A 101 0.54 -3.23 -6.16
C CYS A 101 1.48 -4.38 -5.76
N ARG A 102 1.36 -5.55 -6.40
CA ARG A 102 2.22 -6.70 -6.08
C ARG A 102 3.68 -6.39 -6.35
N LEU A 103 4.56 -6.98 -5.54
CA LEU A 103 5.98 -7.00 -5.85
C LEU A 103 6.26 -7.91 -7.05
N PRO A 104 7.00 -7.42 -8.06
CA PRO A 104 7.61 -8.26 -9.07
C PRO A 104 8.52 -9.32 -8.42
N GLN A 105 8.62 -10.51 -9.03
CA GLN A 105 9.44 -11.59 -8.45
C GLN A 105 10.90 -11.17 -8.26
N LYS A 106 11.46 -10.40 -9.21
CA LYS A 106 12.81 -9.83 -9.10
C LYS A 106 13.00 -8.98 -7.84
N ASP A 107 12.00 -8.20 -7.44
CA ASP A 107 12.08 -7.34 -6.27
C ASP A 107 12.04 -8.19 -4.98
N ILE A 108 11.20 -9.24 -4.96
CA ILE A 108 11.17 -10.23 -3.87
C ILE A 108 12.53 -10.92 -3.75
N ASP A 109 13.08 -11.41 -4.85
CA ASP A 109 14.37 -12.12 -4.87
C ASP A 109 15.52 -11.21 -4.40
N THR A 110 15.48 -9.92 -4.77
CA THR A 110 16.47 -8.92 -4.33
C THR A 110 16.39 -8.71 -2.81
N ILE A 111 15.18 -8.55 -2.26
CA ILE A 111 14.98 -8.41 -0.82
C ILE A 111 15.47 -9.67 -0.09
N VAL A 112 15.07 -10.86 -0.54
CA VAL A 112 15.42 -12.12 0.10
C VAL A 112 16.92 -12.37 0.05
N ALA A 113 17.56 -12.16 -1.11
CA ALA A 113 19.00 -12.33 -1.26
C ALA A 113 19.81 -11.34 -0.40
N TRP A 114 19.32 -10.11 -0.23
CA TRP A 114 19.92 -9.15 0.71
C TRP A 114 19.82 -9.62 2.17
N ILE A 115 18.66 -10.16 2.56
CA ILE A 115 18.43 -10.67 3.93
C ILE A 115 19.30 -11.89 4.20
N ASP A 116 19.30 -12.86 3.29
CA ASP A 116 20.07 -14.09 3.39
C ASP A 116 21.59 -13.81 3.28
N GLY A 117 21.97 -12.72 2.59
CA GLY A 117 23.34 -12.22 2.46
C GLY A 117 23.87 -11.39 3.64
N GLY A 118 23.12 -11.33 4.76
CA GLY A 118 23.57 -10.70 6.00
C GLY A 118 23.13 -9.25 6.19
N VAL A 119 22.12 -8.76 5.46
CA VAL A 119 21.46 -7.47 5.72
C VAL A 119 22.43 -6.28 5.66
N LYS A 120 23.34 -6.29 4.68
CA LYS A 120 24.38 -5.25 4.53
C LYS A 120 23.76 -3.91 4.19
N GLU A 121 24.09 -2.85 4.95
CA GLU A 121 23.59 -1.49 4.67
C GLU A 121 24.08 -1.00 3.30
N GLY A 122 25.38 -1.12 3.03
CA GLY A 122 25.99 -0.60 1.81
C GLY A 122 26.58 0.80 2.00
N ASN A 123 26.93 1.45 0.91
CA ASN A 123 27.46 2.80 0.93
C ASN A 123 26.31 3.81 1.10
N PRO A 124 26.31 4.67 2.13
CA PRO A 124 25.29 5.70 2.29
C PRO A 124 25.15 6.65 1.08
N ALA A 125 26.21 6.84 0.27
CA ALA A 125 26.15 7.66 -0.94
C ALA A 125 25.28 7.05 -2.06
N ASP A 126 25.04 5.74 -2.03
CA ASP A 126 24.16 5.05 -2.99
C ASP A 126 22.69 5.12 -2.56
N MET A 127 22.39 5.62 -1.35
CA MET A 127 21.04 5.69 -0.81
C MET A 127 20.20 6.73 -1.58
N PRO A 128 19.12 6.32 -2.25
CA PRO A 128 18.21 7.28 -2.89
C PRO A 128 17.53 8.14 -1.81
N PRO A 129 17.26 9.44 -2.09
CA PRO A 129 16.48 10.26 -1.19
C PRO A 129 15.08 9.66 -1.02
N ASN A 130 14.55 9.68 0.20
CA ASN A 130 13.18 9.22 0.42
C ASN A 130 12.18 10.02 -0.44
N PRO A 131 11.08 9.38 -0.90
CA PRO A 131 10.03 10.07 -1.61
C PRO A 131 9.48 11.24 -0.80
N LYS A 132 9.14 12.32 -1.49
CA LYS A 132 8.37 13.41 -0.88
C LYS A 132 6.91 12.98 -0.83
N PHE A 133 6.38 12.89 0.38
CA PHE A 133 5.00 12.52 0.60
C PHE A 133 4.12 13.76 0.74
N THR A 134 2.96 13.76 0.11
CA THR A 134 1.97 14.82 0.28
C THR A 134 1.41 14.74 1.69
N PRO A 135 1.61 15.76 2.54
CA PRO A 135 0.96 15.80 3.84
C PRO A 135 -0.53 16.01 3.63
N GLY A 136 -1.36 15.37 4.45
CA GLY A 136 -2.80 15.54 4.30
C GLY A 136 -3.38 14.56 3.27
N TRP A 137 -4.08 15.13 2.29
CA TRP A 137 -4.84 14.42 1.26
C TRP A 137 -3.94 14.07 0.07
N GLN A 138 -3.89 12.80 -0.29
CA GLN A 138 -3.18 12.30 -1.47
C GLN A 138 -3.82 12.77 -2.78
N ILE A 139 -5.13 13.07 -2.78
CA ILE A 139 -5.86 13.58 -3.95
C ILE A 139 -5.59 15.07 -4.27
N GLY A 140 -4.75 15.75 -3.48
CA GLY A 140 -4.60 17.20 -3.51
C GLY A 140 -5.60 17.89 -2.59
N ASN A 141 -5.84 19.19 -2.76
CA ASN A 141 -6.75 19.95 -1.90
C ASN A 141 -8.21 19.57 -2.20
N PRO A 142 -8.96 18.98 -1.26
CA PRO A 142 -10.37 18.70 -1.46
C PRO A 142 -11.18 19.99 -1.60
N ASP A 143 -12.17 19.99 -2.49
CA ASP A 143 -13.15 21.07 -2.60
C ASP A 143 -14.12 21.05 -1.40
N VAL A 144 -14.35 19.86 -0.83
CA VAL A 144 -15.11 19.68 0.40
C VAL A 144 -14.56 18.52 1.22
N VAL A 145 -14.61 18.67 2.55
CA VAL A 145 -14.33 17.61 3.51
C VAL A 145 -15.60 17.36 4.33
N LEU A 146 -16.09 16.13 4.29
CA LEU A 146 -17.27 15.67 5.02
C LEU A 146 -16.81 14.72 6.13
N THR A 147 -17.00 15.12 7.38
CA THR A 147 -16.51 14.41 8.56
C THR A 147 -17.67 13.80 9.33
N MET A 148 -17.45 12.64 9.96
CA MET A 148 -18.37 12.10 10.97
C MET A 148 -18.82 13.21 11.93
N THR A 149 -20.11 13.28 12.21
CA THR A 149 -20.68 14.39 13.00
C THR A 149 -20.43 14.25 14.49
N GLU A 150 -19.97 13.08 14.93
CA GLU A 150 -19.61 12.78 16.31
C GLU A 150 -18.34 11.93 16.36
N GLU A 151 -17.69 11.93 17.52
CA GLU A 151 -16.59 11.01 17.80
C GLU A 151 -17.15 9.66 18.27
N PHE A 152 -16.49 8.59 17.86
CA PHE A 152 -16.80 7.24 18.33
C PHE A 152 -15.71 6.74 19.27
N SER A 153 -16.10 6.32 20.48
CA SER A 153 -15.20 5.68 21.44
C SER A 153 -15.00 4.21 21.10
N VAL A 154 -13.75 3.84 20.82
CA VAL A 154 -13.33 2.46 20.57
C VAL A 154 -12.73 1.90 21.88
N PRO A 155 -13.22 0.75 22.37
CA PRO A 155 -12.67 0.12 23.58
C PRO A 155 -11.24 -0.38 23.34
N ALA A 156 -10.51 -0.62 24.43
CA ALA A 156 -9.14 -1.14 24.34
C ALA A 156 -9.08 -2.58 23.80
N GLU A 157 -10.09 -3.38 24.09
CA GLU A 157 -10.15 -4.82 23.80
C GLU A 157 -11.56 -5.22 23.36
N GLY A 158 -11.66 -6.42 22.78
CA GLY A 158 -12.92 -7.03 22.35
C GLY A 158 -13.28 -6.74 20.89
N GLU A 159 -14.33 -7.42 20.43
CA GLU A 159 -14.88 -7.22 19.09
C GLU A 159 -15.75 -5.96 19.07
N VAL A 160 -15.54 -5.12 18.06
CA VAL A 160 -16.38 -3.94 17.81
C VAL A 160 -17.24 -4.24 16.59
N PRO A 161 -18.57 -4.38 16.75
CA PRO A 161 -19.46 -4.54 15.62
C PRO A 161 -19.32 -3.36 14.65
N TYR A 162 -19.57 -3.61 13.36
CA TYR A 162 -19.61 -2.57 12.34
C TYR A 162 -20.44 -1.37 12.81
N LYS A 163 -19.82 -0.19 12.76
CA LYS A 163 -20.47 1.07 13.09
C LYS A 163 -20.88 1.79 11.81
N TYR A 164 -22.02 2.47 11.87
CA TYR A 164 -22.56 3.20 10.73
C TYR A 164 -22.87 4.62 11.15
N PHE A 165 -22.41 5.60 10.37
CA PHE A 165 -22.64 7.02 10.64
C PHE A 165 -23.22 7.71 9.41
N ALA A 166 -24.28 8.47 9.62
CA ALA A 166 -24.89 9.32 8.61
C ALA A 166 -24.25 10.71 8.63
N VAL A 167 -23.75 11.16 7.48
CA VAL A 167 -23.13 12.47 7.29
C VAL A 167 -23.85 13.20 6.16
N PRO A 168 -24.74 14.17 6.47
CA PRO A 168 -25.41 14.96 5.44
C PRO A 168 -24.41 15.74 4.60
N THR A 169 -24.57 15.67 3.28
CA THR A 169 -23.71 16.43 2.36
C THR A 169 -24.03 17.92 2.38
N ASN A 170 -25.28 18.27 2.66
CA ASN A 170 -25.84 19.63 2.57
C ASN A 170 -25.62 20.29 1.20
N PHE A 171 -25.38 19.50 0.14
CA PHE A 171 -25.22 20.04 -1.20
C PHE A 171 -26.54 20.59 -1.71
N THR A 172 -26.51 21.81 -2.25
CA THR A 172 -27.66 22.50 -2.83
C THR A 172 -27.87 22.16 -4.31
N GLU A 173 -26.86 21.56 -4.94
CA GLU A 173 -26.85 21.11 -6.33
C GLU A 173 -26.16 19.75 -6.45
N ASP A 174 -26.42 19.05 -7.55
CA ASP A 174 -25.77 17.78 -7.86
C ASP A 174 -24.27 18.01 -8.07
N LYS A 175 -23.45 17.14 -7.46
CA LYS A 175 -21.99 17.21 -7.53
C LYS A 175 -21.43 16.01 -8.27
N TYR A 176 -20.55 16.28 -9.24
CA TYR A 176 -19.79 15.26 -9.94
C TYR A 176 -18.42 15.10 -9.29
N VAL A 177 -18.24 14.06 -8.51
CA VAL A 177 -17.01 13.73 -7.78
C VAL A 177 -16.04 13.02 -8.71
N GLN A 178 -14.89 13.64 -8.97
CA GLN A 178 -13.82 13.04 -9.77
C GLN A 178 -12.81 12.31 -8.89
N PHE A 179 -12.39 12.91 -7.77
CA PHE A 179 -11.52 12.26 -6.78
C PHE A 179 -12.19 12.16 -5.42
N ALA A 180 -11.92 11.08 -4.71
CA ALA A 180 -12.37 10.89 -3.33
C ALA A 180 -11.33 10.12 -2.51
N GLU A 181 -11.12 10.56 -1.28
CA GLU A 181 -10.20 9.92 -0.35
C GLU A 181 -10.84 9.88 1.04
N ILE A 182 -10.67 8.78 1.76
CA ILE A 182 -11.05 8.68 3.16
C ILE A 182 -9.82 8.89 4.03
N ARG A 183 -9.95 9.69 5.09
CA ARG A 183 -8.95 9.79 6.15
C ARG A 183 -9.54 9.34 7.48
N GLN A 184 -8.85 8.38 8.07
CA GLN A 184 -9.12 7.84 9.40
C GLN A 184 -8.83 8.95 10.41
N GLY A 185 -9.72 9.13 11.38
CA GLY A 185 -9.43 9.97 12.54
C GLY A 185 -8.35 9.30 13.39
N ASN A 186 -8.44 7.99 13.57
CA ASN A 186 -7.49 7.15 14.28
C ASN A 186 -7.03 5.97 13.42
N ARG A 187 -5.84 6.12 12.83
CA ARG A 187 -5.24 5.10 11.95
C ARG A 187 -4.87 3.79 12.64
N GLU A 188 -4.71 3.81 13.96
CA GLU A 188 -4.36 2.60 14.72
C GLU A 188 -5.57 1.71 15.02
N LEU A 189 -6.78 2.28 15.00
CA LEU A 189 -8.01 1.58 15.40
C LEU A 189 -8.95 1.32 14.21
N VAL A 190 -8.89 2.12 13.14
CA VAL A 190 -9.72 1.91 11.95
C VAL A 190 -9.11 0.83 11.06
N HIS A 191 -9.82 -0.28 10.88
CA HIS A 191 -9.41 -1.39 10.01
C HIS A 191 -9.83 -1.16 8.55
N HIS A 192 -11.06 -0.72 8.30
CA HIS A 192 -11.51 -0.28 6.97
C HIS A 192 -12.73 0.64 7.07
N ILE A 193 -12.94 1.45 6.02
CA ILE A 193 -14.12 2.32 5.89
C ILE A 193 -14.70 2.18 4.49
N ILE A 194 -16.02 2.09 4.41
CA ILE A 194 -16.78 2.18 3.17
C ILE A 194 -17.72 3.38 3.28
N VAL A 195 -17.70 4.26 2.28
CA VAL A 195 -18.65 5.36 2.17
C VAL A 195 -19.63 5.05 1.03
N ASP A 196 -20.89 4.81 1.40
CA ASP A 196 -22.01 4.67 0.46
C ASP A 196 -22.77 6.02 0.37
N VAL A 197 -23.51 6.24 -0.73
CA VAL A 197 -24.40 7.40 -0.87
C VAL A 197 -25.86 6.98 -0.77
N LYS A 198 -26.61 7.61 0.14
CA LYS A 198 -28.07 7.53 0.21
C LYS A 198 -28.66 8.77 -0.45
N TYR A 199 -29.31 8.55 -1.60
CA TYR A 199 -30.00 9.63 -2.29
C TYR A 199 -31.40 9.88 -1.73
N PRO A 200 -31.90 11.14 -1.76
CA PRO A 200 -33.20 11.50 -1.21
C PRO A 200 -34.37 10.80 -1.90
N GLU A 201 -34.26 10.48 -3.20
CA GLU A 201 -35.31 9.76 -3.94
C GLU A 201 -35.41 8.27 -3.58
N HIS A 202 -34.50 7.74 -2.77
CA HIS A 202 -34.56 6.34 -2.31
C HIS A 202 -35.20 6.18 -0.93
N GLY A 203 -36.06 7.12 -0.53
CA GLY A 203 -36.79 7.12 0.73
C GLY A 203 -36.10 7.93 1.82
N ASP A 204 -36.54 7.74 3.06
CA ASP A 204 -36.14 8.58 4.18
C ASP A 204 -34.62 8.60 4.40
N LEU A 205 -34.11 9.81 4.63
CA LEU A 205 -32.71 10.04 4.93
C LEU A 205 -32.47 9.86 6.43
N PRO A 206 -31.43 9.11 6.85
CA PRO A 206 -31.08 9.02 8.25
C PRO A 206 -30.63 10.39 8.78
N LYS A 207 -30.95 10.67 10.04
CA LYS A 207 -30.44 11.84 10.75
C LYS A 207 -28.93 11.72 10.93
N ALA A 208 -28.25 12.86 10.98
CA ALA A 208 -26.82 12.92 11.24
C ALA A 208 -26.42 12.17 12.53
N GLY A 209 -25.29 11.46 12.49
CA GLY A 209 -24.76 10.68 13.61
C GLY A 209 -24.88 9.17 13.42
N GLU A 210 -24.67 8.43 14.50
CA GLU A 210 -24.65 6.97 14.52
C GLU A 210 -26.03 6.40 14.18
N ILE A 211 -26.04 5.52 13.19
CA ILE A 211 -27.23 4.80 12.76
C ILE A 211 -27.35 3.56 13.64
N LYS A 212 -28.43 3.51 14.43
CA LYS A 212 -28.73 2.35 15.28
C LYS A 212 -29.08 1.13 14.42
N PRO A 213 -28.77 -0.10 14.88
CA PRO A 213 -28.96 -1.33 14.09
C PRO A 213 -30.36 -1.50 13.51
N ASN A 214 -31.40 -1.11 14.26
CA ASN A 214 -32.80 -1.17 13.82
C ASN A 214 -33.14 -0.19 12.67
N ALA A 215 -32.38 0.88 12.50
CA ALA A 215 -32.54 1.86 11.43
C ALA A 215 -31.63 1.57 10.20
N LEU A 216 -30.70 0.63 10.33
CA LEU A 216 -29.66 0.39 9.32
C LEU A 216 -30.21 -0.09 7.98
N GLN A 217 -31.23 -0.95 8.00
CA GLN A 217 -31.80 -1.50 6.77
C GLN A 217 -32.37 -0.40 5.86
N ALA A 218 -33.12 0.54 6.44
CA ALA A 218 -33.65 1.70 5.72
C ALA A 218 -32.54 2.62 5.20
N ALA A 219 -31.49 2.83 6.01
CA ALA A 219 -30.38 3.72 5.69
C ALA A 219 -29.49 3.23 4.53
N ARG A 220 -29.28 1.91 4.39
CA ARG A 220 -28.35 1.36 3.37
C ARG A 220 -28.92 1.35 1.95
N SER A 221 -30.17 1.76 1.75
CA SER A 221 -30.83 1.76 0.44
C SER A 221 -30.64 0.42 -0.28
N ARG A 222 -30.91 -0.70 0.41
CA ARG A 222 -30.86 -2.04 -0.20
C ARG A 222 -32.27 -2.61 -0.26
N ASN A 223 -32.62 -3.25 -1.37
CA ASN A 223 -33.86 -4.01 -1.45
C ASN A 223 -33.78 -5.29 -0.59
N SER A 224 -34.89 -6.01 -0.47
CA SER A 224 -34.98 -7.27 0.31
C SER A 224 -34.05 -8.37 -0.19
N SER A 225 -33.59 -8.31 -1.45
CA SER A 225 -32.58 -9.20 -2.03
C SER A 225 -31.14 -8.75 -1.78
N GLY A 226 -30.94 -7.62 -1.09
CA GLY A 226 -29.63 -7.05 -0.80
C GLY A 226 -29.04 -6.21 -1.94
N ASP A 227 -29.78 -6.02 -3.03
CA ASP A 227 -29.35 -5.26 -4.20
C ASP A 227 -29.54 -3.75 -3.97
N ARG A 228 -28.67 -2.94 -4.59
CA ARG A 228 -28.79 -1.49 -4.58
C ARG A 228 -29.76 -1.00 -5.67
N PRO A 229 -30.45 0.14 -5.49
CA PRO A 229 -31.24 0.78 -6.54
C PRO A 229 -30.45 0.94 -7.83
N ALA A 230 -31.11 0.72 -8.96
CA ALA A 230 -30.47 0.74 -10.29
C ALA A 230 -29.80 2.07 -10.63
N ASP A 231 -30.25 3.17 -10.03
CA ASP A 231 -29.72 4.51 -10.23
C ASP A 231 -28.78 4.98 -9.11
N SER A 232 -28.42 4.11 -8.16
CA SER A 232 -27.40 4.37 -7.12
C SER A 232 -25.98 4.23 -7.69
N ASP A 233 -25.08 5.15 -7.35
CA ASP A 233 -23.64 4.98 -7.61
C ASP A 233 -22.99 3.89 -6.72
N GLY A 234 -23.78 3.32 -5.81
CA GLY A 234 -23.36 2.36 -4.82
C GLY A 234 -22.34 2.94 -3.85
N ARG A 235 -21.19 2.28 -3.76
CA ARG A 235 -20.05 2.74 -2.95
C ARG A 235 -19.44 3.98 -3.62
N LEU A 236 -19.36 5.09 -2.91
CA LEU A 236 -18.63 6.28 -3.36
C LEU A 236 -17.13 5.99 -3.38
N VAL A 237 -16.59 5.59 -2.23
CA VAL A 237 -15.17 5.30 -2.02
C VAL A 237 -15.01 4.32 -0.86
N GLY A 238 -13.93 3.53 -0.89
CA GLY A 238 -13.50 2.66 0.19
C GLY A 238 -12.08 2.96 0.61
N TRP A 239 -11.73 2.55 1.82
CA TRP A 239 -10.36 2.53 2.30
C TRP A 239 -10.12 1.29 3.13
N ALA A 240 -8.99 0.64 2.87
CA ALA A 240 -8.37 -0.41 3.66
C ALA A 240 -6.84 -0.26 3.53
N PRO A 241 -6.02 -0.89 4.38
CA PRO A 241 -4.57 -0.91 4.21
C PRO A 241 -4.19 -1.37 2.79
N GLY A 242 -3.50 -0.51 2.03
CA GLY A 242 -3.10 -0.76 0.64
C GLY A 242 -4.12 -0.33 -0.43
N GLU A 243 -5.34 0.10 -0.07
CA GLU A 243 -6.31 0.66 -1.03
C GLU A 243 -5.95 2.12 -1.36
N ALA A 244 -5.76 2.40 -2.65
CA ALA A 244 -5.52 3.75 -3.15
C ALA A 244 -6.81 4.61 -3.12
N PRO A 245 -6.70 5.95 -3.05
CA PRO A 245 -7.86 6.82 -3.19
C PRO A 245 -8.53 6.64 -4.56
N LEU A 246 -9.79 7.04 -4.65
CA LEU A 246 -10.50 7.10 -5.92
C LEU A 246 -9.93 8.24 -6.76
N ILE A 247 -9.31 7.90 -7.89
CA ILE A 247 -8.81 8.86 -8.89
C ILE A 247 -9.40 8.48 -10.25
N LEU A 248 -10.36 9.27 -10.75
CA LEU A 248 -11.01 9.05 -12.04
C LEU A 248 -10.35 9.87 -13.15
N ARG A 249 -10.36 9.38 -14.39
CA ARG A 249 -9.79 10.12 -15.53
C ARG A 249 -10.60 11.39 -15.84
N PRO A 250 -10.01 12.38 -16.53
CA PRO A 250 -10.77 13.48 -17.12
C PRO A 250 -12.00 12.97 -17.89
N GLY A 251 -13.14 13.65 -17.74
CA GLY A 251 -14.43 13.24 -18.31
C GLY A 251 -15.16 12.14 -17.53
N GLN A 252 -14.57 11.57 -16.49
CA GLN A 252 -15.20 10.56 -15.61
C GLN A 252 -15.51 11.13 -14.23
N ALA A 253 -16.70 10.83 -13.70
CA ALA A 253 -17.08 11.21 -12.33
C ALA A 253 -18.14 10.28 -11.74
N LYS A 254 -18.20 10.20 -10.41
CA LYS A 254 -19.36 9.72 -9.66
C LYS A 254 -20.33 10.89 -9.40
N LEU A 255 -21.62 10.63 -9.35
CA LEU A 255 -22.68 11.58 -9.04
C LEU A 255 -23.08 11.49 -7.56
N VAL A 256 -23.05 12.64 -6.87
CA VAL A 256 -23.68 12.82 -5.56
C VAL A 256 -24.79 13.85 -5.73
N ARG A 257 -26.05 13.40 -5.67
CA ARG A 257 -27.22 14.28 -5.84
C ARG A 257 -27.32 15.29 -4.69
N LYS A 258 -27.92 16.44 -4.96
CA LYS A 258 -28.23 17.44 -3.92
C LYS A 258 -29.02 16.81 -2.76
N GLY A 259 -28.73 17.24 -1.54
CA GLY A 259 -29.42 16.75 -0.34
C GLY A 259 -29.09 15.30 0.06
N SER A 260 -28.15 14.62 -0.60
CA SER A 260 -27.76 13.25 -0.24
C SER A 260 -27.13 13.15 1.16
N VAL A 261 -27.19 11.95 1.74
CA VAL A 261 -26.47 11.60 2.97
C VAL A 261 -25.42 10.55 2.66
N LEU A 262 -24.21 10.74 3.17
CA LEU A 262 -23.15 9.74 3.13
C LEU A 262 -23.29 8.79 4.30
N ILE A 263 -23.17 7.48 4.03
CA ILE A 263 -23.21 6.43 5.05
C ILE A 263 -21.80 5.87 5.19
N PHE A 264 -21.15 6.21 6.31
CA PHE A 264 -19.85 5.69 6.69
C PHE A 264 -20.05 4.35 7.40
N GLN A 265 -19.70 3.25 6.76
CA GLN A 265 -19.52 1.96 7.42
C GLN A 265 -18.07 1.85 7.89
N VAL A 266 -17.87 1.83 9.20
CA VAL A 266 -16.53 1.78 9.82
C VAL A 266 -16.36 0.45 10.55
N HIS A 267 -15.25 -0.24 10.25
CA HIS A 267 -14.81 -1.42 10.97
C HIS A 267 -13.58 -1.07 11.80
N TYR A 268 -13.63 -1.37 13.10
CA TYR A 268 -12.54 -1.10 14.03
C TYR A 268 -11.85 -2.40 14.46
N THR A 269 -10.55 -2.32 14.72
CA THR A 269 -9.79 -3.39 15.37
C THR A 269 -9.17 -2.85 16.65
N THR A 270 -9.47 -3.50 17.76
CA THR A 270 -8.92 -3.13 19.08
C THR A 270 -7.46 -3.57 19.17
N ASN A 271 -6.62 -2.78 19.86
CA ASN A 271 -5.16 -2.96 19.89
C ASN A 271 -4.56 -2.92 21.31
N GLY A 272 -5.40 -3.07 22.34
CA GLY A 272 -5.02 -2.96 23.74
C GLY A 272 -5.03 -1.54 24.30
N LYS A 273 -5.36 -0.52 23.48
CA LYS A 273 -5.51 0.88 23.92
C LYS A 273 -6.86 1.43 23.48
N ALA A 274 -7.62 1.96 24.43
CA ALA A 274 -8.85 2.67 24.10
C ALA A 274 -8.51 3.98 23.37
N GLY A 275 -9.41 4.42 22.49
CA GLY A 275 -9.24 5.68 21.76
C GLY A 275 -10.54 6.15 21.15
N THR A 276 -10.47 7.27 20.44
CA THR A 276 -11.60 7.81 19.68
C THR A 276 -11.26 7.82 18.20
N ASP A 277 -12.30 7.71 17.36
CA ASP A 277 -12.21 7.95 15.92
C ASP A 277 -13.23 8.98 15.47
N ARG A 278 -12.79 9.83 14.53
CA ARG A 278 -13.66 10.75 13.80
C ARG A 278 -13.16 10.87 12.37
N SER A 279 -13.52 9.88 11.58
CA SER A 279 -13.09 9.78 10.18
C SER A 279 -13.80 10.77 9.25
N SER A 280 -13.16 11.05 8.11
CA SER A 280 -13.63 12.01 7.11
C SER A 280 -13.42 11.52 5.68
N VAL A 281 -14.16 12.10 4.73
CA VAL A 281 -13.95 11.93 3.30
C VAL A 281 -13.73 13.29 2.64
N GLY A 282 -12.67 13.40 1.85
CA GLY A 282 -12.36 14.55 1.02
C GLY A 282 -12.78 14.28 -0.41
N LEU A 283 -13.45 15.24 -1.04
CA LEU A 283 -13.94 15.13 -2.41
C LEU A 283 -13.37 16.26 -3.27
N ILE A 284 -13.00 15.94 -4.51
CA ILE A 284 -12.68 16.91 -5.56
C ILE A 284 -13.67 16.72 -6.70
N PHE A 285 -14.31 17.81 -7.11
CA PHE A 285 -15.32 17.81 -8.15
C PHE A 285 -14.69 17.93 -9.55
N SER A 286 -15.36 17.36 -10.55
CA SER A 286 -14.93 17.48 -11.95
C SER A 286 -14.98 18.94 -12.40
N LYS A 287 -13.86 19.44 -12.90
CA LYS A 287 -13.76 20.78 -13.53
C LYS A 287 -14.12 20.78 -15.00
N HIS A 288 -14.23 19.60 -15.60
CA HIS A 288 -14.57 19.40 -17.00
C HIS A 288 -15.98 18.80 -17.13
N PRO A 289 -16.64 18.96 -18.29
CA PRO A 289 -17.87 18.24 -18.59
C PRO A 289 -17.70 16.73 -18.35
N VAL A 290 -18.70 16.13 -17.68
CA VAL A 290 -18.69 14.69 -17.41
C VAL A 290 -19.26 13.96 -18.61
N GLU A 291 -18.42 13.18 -19.27
CA GLU A 291 -18.79 12.33 -20.40
C GLU A 291 -19.28 10.96 -19.94
N LYS A 292 -18.73 10.47 -18.82
CA LYS A 292 -19.02 9.13 -18.29
C LYS A 292 -19.27 9.17 -16.79
N ARG A 293 -20.49 8.81 -16.39
CA ARG A 293 -20.81 8.49 -14.99
C ARG A 293 -20.18 7.16 -14.62
N VAL A 294 -19.44 7.13 -13.52
CA VAL A 294 -18.82 5.93 -12.97
C VAL A 294 -19.72 5.39 -11.85
N ILE A 295 -20.10 4.12 -11.94
CA ILE A 295 -20.93 3.46 -10.93
C ILE A 295 -20.15 2.30 -10.28
N THR A 296 -20.42 2.02 -9.01
CA THR A 296 -19.88 0.82 -8.35
C THR A 296 -21.00 -0.20 -8.15
N ALA A 297 -20.98 -1.23 -9.00
CA ALA A 297 -21.86 -2.39 -8.90
C ALA A 297 -21.17 -3.55 -8.17
N GLY A 298 -21.97 -4.41 -7.53
CA GLY A 298 -21.48 -5.66 -6.96
C GLY A 298 -21.58 -6.79 -7.99
N ALA A 299 -20.53 -7.60 -8.11
CA ALA A 299 -20.60 -8.89 -8.79
C ALA A 299 -20.83 -9.98 -7.74
N VAL A 300 -21.90 -10.76 -7.87
CA VAL A 300 -22.28 -11.77 -6.87
C VAL A 300 -22.43 -13.14 -7.52
N GLY A 301 -21.61 -14.09 -7.09
CA GLY A 301 -21.75 -15.50 -7.45
C GLY A 301 -22.81 -16.18 -6.58
N ARG A 302 -24.10 -15.99 -6.88
CA ARG A 302 -25.21 -16.52 -6.05
C ARG A 302 -25.28 -18.06 -6.01
N ASN A 303 -24.62 -18.74 -6.95
CA ASN A 303 -24.61 -20.20 -7.09
C ASN A 303 -23.20 -20.82 -6.91
N LEU A 304 -22.31 -20.14 -6.18
CA LEU A 304 -20.98 -20.68 -5.92
C LEU A 304 -21.09 -21.93 -5.03
N ALA A 305 -20.74 -23.09 -5.57
CA ALA A 305 -20.63 -24.34 -4.83
C ALA A 305 -19.15 -24.74 -4.71
N ILE A 306 -18.65 -24.78 -3.48
CA ILE A 306 -17.31 -25.27 -3.17
C ILE A 306 -17.51 -26.65 -2.51
N PRO A 307 -17.30 -27.76 -3.23
CA PRO A 307 -17.49 -29.09 -2.65
C PRO A 307 -16.48 -29.31 -1.50
N PRO A 308 -16.84 -30.12 -0.49
CA PRO A 308 -15.88 -30.53 0.53
C PRO A 308 -14.73 -31.29 -0.14
N GLY A 309 -13.50 -31.00 0.29
CA GLY A 309 -12.27 -31.66 -0.13
C GLY A 309 -11.43 -32.02 1.07
#